data_AF-A0A0B7BPX2-F1
#
_entry.id   AF-A0A0B7BPX2-F1
#
_cell.length_a   1.000
_cell.length_b   1.000
_cell.length_c   1.000
_cell.angle_alpha   90.00
_cell.angle_beta   90.00
_cell.angle_gamma   90.00
#
_symmetry.space_group_name_H-M   'P 1'
#
loop_
_entity.id
_entity.type
_entity.pdbx_description
1 polymer ?
#
loop_
_entity_poly.entity_id
_entity_poly.type
_entity_poly.pdbx_seq_one_letter_code
_entity_poly.pdbx_strand_id
1 'polypeptide(L)'
;MTTDVSFHVVDYVVIAIILIISLAIGVLFAVKDFRLVSRDEYLLGGRRMFMIPVALSMFATFTSGIAFIGFVTDVYMYGVVAPLMCLGMSVTYFIAAFTIVPLFYPLHLTSIYEYLQMRFDSTVVQKLAVLIGMFQTL
;
A
#
# COMPACT_ATOMS: atom_id res chain seq x y z
N MET A 1 33.83 7.15 21.74
CA MET A 1 32.66 7.62 22.49
C MET A 1 31.46 6.81 22.04
N THR A 2 31.20 5.70 22.72
CA THR A 2 30.00 4.87 22.53
C THR A 2 28.92 5.45 23.43
N THR A 3 28.04 6.28 22.88
CA THR A 3 26.81 6.66 23.60
C THR A 3 25.94 5.42 23.68
N ASP A 4 25.71 4.91 24.89
CA ASP A 4 24.74 3.83 25.11
C ASP A 4 23.36 4.30 24.68
N VAL A 5 22.94 3.87 23.49
CA VAL A 5 21.60 4.11 22.95
C VAL A 5 20.63 3.21 23.73
N SER A 6 20.34 3.61 24.96
CA SER A 6 19.36 2.95 25.81
C SER A 6 17.99 3.56 25.54
N PHE A 7 17.00 2.71 25.23
CA PHE A 7 15.63 3.16 25.05
C PHE A 7 15.13 3.77 26.34
N HIS A 8 14.69 5.03 26.27
CA HIS A 8 14.11 5.70 27.41
C HIS A 8 12.71 5.13 27.66
N VAL A 9 12.24 5.23 28.90
CA VAL A 9 10.87 4.80 29.27
C VAL A 9 9.82 5.47 28.37
N VAL A 10 10.08 6.70 27.92
CA VAL A 10 9.23 7.44 26.99
C VAL A 10 9.06 6.71 25.65
N ASP A 11 10.11 6.11 25.10
CA ASP A 11 10.05 5.42 23.79
C ASP A 11 9.13 4.20 23.86
N TYR A 12 9.22 3.43 24.95
CA TYR A 12 8.34 2.29 25.20
C TYR A 12 6.87 2.71 25.35
N VAL A 13 6.62 3.82 26.05
CA VAL A 13 5.26 4.36 26.22
C VAL A 13 4.67 4.77 24.86
N VAL A 14 5.43 5.45 24.01
CA VAL A 14 4.98 5.86 22.68
C VAL A 14 4.66 4.65 21.81
N ILE A 15 5.54 3.63 21.78
CA ILE A 15 5.30 2.39 21.03
C ILE A 15 4.03 1.70 21.52
N ALA A 16 3.85 1.57 22.84
CA ALA A 16 2.66 0.95 23.42
C ALA A 16 1.38 1.71 23.02
N ILE A 17 1.39 3.04 23.06
CA ILE A 17 0.25 3.87 22.66
C ILE A 17 -0.09 3.66 21.18
N ILE A 18 0.90 3.70 20.28
CA ILE A 18 0.68 3.52 18.84
C ILE A 18 0.09 2.12 18.55
N LEU A 19 0.61 1.08 19.20
CA LEU A 19 0.09 -0.28 19.07
C LEU A 19 -1.34 -0.41 19.59
N ILE A 20 -1.63 0.15 20.77
CA ILE A 20 -2.96 0.10 21.37
C ILE A 20 -3.97 0.84 20.49
N ILE A 21 -3.62 2.01 19.96
CA ILE A 21 -4.51 2.77 19.06
C ILE A 21 -4.79 1.98 17.77
N SER A 22 -3.74 1.43 17.14
CA SER A 22 -3.89 0.63 15.92
C SER A 22 -4.78 -0.60 16.15
N LEU A 23 -4.54 -1.31 17.26
CA LEU A 23 -5.34 -2.47 17.65
C LEU A 23 -6.79 -2.08 17.99
N ALA A 24 -7.00 -0.99 18.72
CA ALA A 24 -8.31 -0.51 19.10
C ALA A 24 -9.16 -0.18 17.87
N ILE A 25 -8.59 0.53 16.89
CA ILE A 25 -9.27 0.82 15.62
C ILE A 25 -9.64 -0.49 14.92
N GLY A 26 -8.71 -1.43 14.80
CA GLY A 26 -8.97 -2.75 14.19
C GLY A 26 -10.10 -3.53 14.89
N VAL A 27 -10.09 -3.58 16.22
CA VAL A 27 -11.11 -4.28 17.01
C VAL A 27 -12.48 -3.58 16.93
N LEU A 28 -12.52 -2.25 16.96
CA LEU A 28 -13.77 -1.50 16.82
C LEU A 28 -14.45 -1.77 15.47
N PHE A 29 -13.69 -1.77 14.37
CA PHE A 29 -14.21 -2.11 13.05
C PHE A 29 -14.62 -3.59 12.97
N ALA A 30 -13.82 -4.51 13.53
CA ALA A 30 -14.13 -5.94 13.55
C ALA A 30 -15.44 -6.27 14.30
N VAL A 31 -15.70 -5.61 15.43
CA VAL A 31 -16.93 -5.81 16.21
C VAL A 31 -18.14 -5.14 15.55
N LYS A 32 -17.94 -3.95 14.96
CA LYS A 32 -19.03 -3.19 14.31
C LYS A 32 -19.55 -3.87 13.04
N ASP A 33 -18.67 -4.50 12.27
CA ASP A 33 -18.98 -5.13 10.98
C ASP A 33 -19.21 -6.66 11.07
N PHE A 34 -19.31 -7.23 12.28
CA PHE A 34 -19.38 -8.68 12.50
C PHE A 34 -20.61 -9.39 11.88
N ARG A 35 -21.68 -8.65 11.52
CA ARG A 35 -22.99 -9.28 11.22
C ARG A 35 -23.48 -9.21 9.78
N LEU A 36 -22.98 -8.33 8.90
CA LEU A 36 -23.67 -8.06 7.62
C LEU A 36 -22.75 -7.64 6.45
N VAL A 37 -21.52 -8.17 6.35
CA VAL A 37 -20.62 -7.73 5.26
C VAL A 37 -20.57 -8.79 4.15
N SER A 38 -21.22 -8.49 3.02
CA SER A 38 -21.02 -9.22 1.76
C SER A 38 -19.55 -9.04 1.31
N ARG A 39 -18.97 -10.00 0.57
CA ARG A 39 -17.57 -9.93 0.10
C ARG A 39 -17.24 -8.60 -0.59
N ASP A 40 -18.20 -8.08 -1.35
CA ASP A 40 -18.06 -6.79 -2.05
C ASP A 40 -18.01 -5.60 -1.08
N GLU A 41 -18.72 -5.68 0.04
CA GLU A 41 -18.73 -4.62 1.05
C GLU A 41 -17.42 -4.62 1.87
N TYR A 42 -16.85 -5.80 2.11
CA TYR A 42 -15.55 -5.93 2.78
C TYR A 42 -14.39 -5.50 1.88
N LEU A 43 -14.37 -5.95 0.62
CA LEU A 43 -13.26 -5.71 -0.30
C LEU A 43 -13.33 -4.35 -0.99
N LEU A 44 -14.53 -3.83 -1.26
CA LEU A 44 -14.73 -2.60 -2.03
C LEU A 44 -15.32 -1.46 -1.18
N GLY A 45 -15.61 -1.69 0.11
CA GLY A 45 -16.29 -0.69 0.98
C GLY A 45 -17.62 -0.22 0.42
N GLY A 46 -18.34 -1.11 -0.28
CA GLY A 46 -19.60 -0.80 -0.95
C GLY A 46 -19.47 0.17 -2.13
N ARG A 47 -18.26 0.42 -2.65
CA ARG A 47 -17.96 1.40 -3.73
C ARG A 47 -18.45 2.83 -3.45
N ARG A 48 -18.73 3.15 -2.18
CA ARG A 48 -19.22 4.47 -1.72
C ARG A 48 -18.17 5.27 -0.95
N MET A 49 -16.94 4.78 -0.85
CA MET A 49 -15.87 5.51 -0.16
C MET A 49 -15.55 6.82 -0.89
N PHE A 50 -15.42 7.89 -0.11
CA PHE A 50 -15.01 9.19 -0.62
C PHE A 50 -13.55 9.12 -1.15
N MET A 51 -13.19 9.98 -2.09
CA MET A 51 -11.86 9.94 -2.73
C MET A 51 -10.71 10.15 -1.74
N ILE A 52 -10.89 11.01 -0.73
CA ILE A 52 -9.86 11.35 0.26
C ILE A 52 -9.41 10.12 1.09
N PRO A 53 -10.30 9.36 1.76
CA PRO A 53 -9.88 8.18 2.53
C PRO A 53 -9.24 7.10 1.66
N VAL A 54 -9.67 6.95 0.40
CA VAL A 54 -9.04 6.03 -0.55
C VAL A 54 -7.61 6.47 -0.88
N ALA A 55 -7.42 7.75 -1.20
CA ALA A 55 -6.08 8.29 -1.47
C ALA A 55 -5.15 8.18 -0.25
N LEU A 56 -5.66 8.44 0.95
CA LEU A 56 -4.91 8.30 2.20
C LEU A 56 -4.50 6.84 2.45
N SER A 57 -5.40 5.88 2.21
CA SER A 57 -5.10 4.45 2.32
C SER A 57 -4.04 4.04 1.30
N MET A 58 -4.15 4.49 0.04
CA MET A 58 -3.13 4.21 -0.97
C MET A 58 -1.77 4.78 -0.59
N PHE A 59 -1.72 6.00 -0.05
CA PHE A 59 -0.49 6.63 0.42
C PHE A 59 0.13 5.86 1.60
N ALA A 60 -0.69 5.41 2.54
CA ALA A 60 -0.25 4.61 3.68
C ALA A 60 0.35 3.26 3.22
N THR A 61 -0.28 2.58 2.25
CA THR A 61 0.24 1.31 1.69
C THR A 61 1.54 1.50 0.91
N PHE A 62 1.69 2.63 0.21
CA PHE A 62 2.89 2.90 -0.59
C PHE A 62 4.12 3.21 0.29
N THR A 63 3.91 3.79 1.47
CA THR A 63 5.00 4.24 2.33
C THR A 63 5.54 3.09 3.18
N SER A 64 6.68 2.52 2.77
CA SER A 64 7.41 1.53 3.57
C SER A 64 8.58 2.17 4.32
N GLY A 65 8.77 1.79 5.59
CA GLY A 65 9.89 2.27 6.41
C GLY A 65 11.27 1.89 5.85
N ILE A 66 11.37 0.72 5.21
CA ILE A 66 12.62 0.26 4.55
C ILE A 66 12.95 1.17 3.37
N ALA A 67 11.94 1.49 2.54
CA ALA A 67 12.12 2.39 1.41
C ALA A 67 12.51 3.80 1.85
N PHE A 68 11.95 4.28 2.97
CA PHE A 68 12.28 5.61 3.52
C PHE A 68 13.74 5.70 3.97
N ILE A 69 14.25 4.71 4.72
CA ILE A 69 15.66 4.67 5.15
C ILE A 69 16.59 4.51 3.94
N GLY A 70 16.20 3.67 2.97
CA GLY A 70 16.92 3.48 1.72
C GLY A 70 17.05 4.79 0.94
N PHE A 71 15.97 5.56 0.83
CA PHE A 71 15.99 6.86 0.16
C PHE A 71 16.96 7.85 0.80
N VAL A 72 16.97 7.96 2.14
CA VAL A 72 17.93 8.84 2.84
C VAL A 72 19.37 8.38 2.62
N THR A 73 19.59 7.07 2.58
CA THR A 73 20.90 6.47 2.28
C THR A 73 21.35 6.79 0.86
N ASP A 74 20.45 6.72 -0.11
CA ASP A 74 20.74 7.04 -1.51
C ASP A 74 21.06 8.52 -1.70
N VAL A 75 20.35 9.42 -1.01
CA VAL A 75 20.67 10.85 -1.00
C VAL A 75 22.05 11.09 -0.39
N TYR A 76 22.40 10.38 0.68
CA TYR A 76 23.71 10.49 1.34
C TYR A 76 24.87 10.00 0.45
N MET A 77 24.68 8.89 -0.27
CA MET A 77 25.73 8.27 -1.09
C MET A 77 25.84 8.90 -2.50
N TYR A 78 24.71 9.19 -3.15
CA TYR A 78 24.66 9.58 -4.57
C TYR A 78 24.31 11.06 -4.78
N GLY A 79 24.02 11.82 -3.72
CA GLY A 79 23.79 13.26 -3.76
C GLY A 79 22.69 13.68 -4.74
N VAL A 80 23.08 14.38 -5.81
CA VAL A 80 22.17 15.01 -6.80
C VAL A 80 21.40 13.98 -7.64
N VAL A 81 21.85 12.73 -7.72
CA VAL A 81 21.16 11.68 -8.50
C VAL A 81 19.83 11.28 -7.85
N ALA A 82 19.76 11.26 -6.52
CA ALA A 82 18.56 10.85 -5.79
C ALA A 82 17.31 11.73 -6.08
N PRO A 83 17.37 13.07 -6.04
CA PRO A 83 16.21 13.91 -6.40
C PRO A 83 15.85 13.80 -7.88
N LEU A 84 16.80 13.54 -8.78
CA LEU A 84 16.50 13.29 -10.19
C LEU A 84 15.69 12.00 -10.38
N MET A 85 16.02 10.94 -9.62
CA MET A 85 15.22 9.71 -9.62
C MET A 85 13.81 9.95 -9.08
N CYS A 86 13.64 10.75 -8.03
CA CYS A 86 12.32 11.13 -7.53
C CYS A 86 11.47 11.86 -8.58
N LEU A 87 12.08 12.77 -9.34
CA LEU A 87 11.39 13.48 -10.42
C LEU A 87 10.96 12.50 -11.52
N GLY A 88 11.83 11.56 -11.91
CA GLY A 88 11.50 10.51 -12.86
C GLY A 88 10.31 9.67 -12.41
N MET A 89 10.35 9.17 -11.16
CA MET A 89 9.25 8.39 -10.57
C MET A 89 7.93 9.19 -10.53
N SER A 90 7.99 10.47 -10.15
CA SER A 90 6.82 11.35 -10.10
C SER A 90 6.16 11.48 -11.47
N VAL A 91 6.96 11.70 -12.52
CA VAL A 91 6.45 11.78 -13.91
C VAL A 91 5.83 10.46 -14.34
N THR A 92 6.45 9.32 -14.02
CA THR A 92 5.89 7.99 -14.31
C THR A 92 4.52 7.79 -13.64
N TYR A 93 4.36 8.16 -12.36
CA TYR A 93 3.06 8.07 -11.68
C TYR A 93 2.00 8.97 -12.30
N PHE A 94 2.37 10.18 -12.71
CA PHE A 94 1.46 11.07 -13.42
C PHE A 94 0.97 10.46 -14.74
N ILE A 95 1.88 9.94 -15.56
CA ILE A 95 1.52 9.29 -16.84
C ILE A 95 0.67 8.05 -16.58
N ALA A 96 1.02 7.23 -15.60
CA ALA A 96 0.26 6.04 -15.23
C ALA A 96 -1.16 6.41 -14.76
N ALA A 97 -1.32 7.49 -13.99
CA ALA A 97 -2.62 7.95 -13.55
C ALA A 97 -3.54 8.32 -14.74
N PHE A 98 -3.01 8.94 -15.79
CA PHE A 98 -3.80 9.29 -16.98
C PHE A 98 -4.01 8.14 -17.97
N THR A 99 -3.25 7.05 -17.91
CA THR A 99 -3.33 5.94 -18.88
C THR A 99 -3.96 4.69 -18.28
N ILE A 100 -3.49 4.26 -17.11
CA ILE A 100 -3.93 3.05 -16.42
C ILE A 100 -5.31 3.26 -15.79
N VAL A 101 -5.56 4.39 -15.13
CA VAL A 101 -6.86 4.63 -14.49
C VAL A 101 -8.03 4.58 -15.48
N PRO A 102 -8.03 5.32 -16.61
CA PRO A 102 -9.16 5.25 -17.55
C PRO A 102 -9.26 3.90 -18.26
N LEU A 103 -8.17 3.13 -18.35
CA LEU A 103 -8.19 1.78 -18.90
C LEU A 103 -8.89 0.81 -17.96
N PHE A 104 -8.54 0.79 -16.67
CA PHE A 104 -9.02 -0.22 -15.72
C PHE A 104 -10.35 0.15 -15.03
N TYR A 105 -10.62 1.44 -14.84
CA TYR A 105 -11.83 1.92 -14.17
C TYR A 105 -13.15 1.38 -14.80
N PRO A 106 -13.36 1.37 -16.13
CA PRO A 106 -14.62 0.89 -16.72
C PRO A 106 -14.80 -0.64 -16.63
N LEU A 107 -13.73 -1.42 -16.43
CA LEU A 107 -13.83 -2.89 -16.36
C LEU A 107 -14.39 -3.39 -15.02
N HIS A 108 -14.54 -2.52 -14.00
CA HIS A 108 -15.12 -2.87 -12.70
C HIS A 108 -14.50 -4.11 -12.03
N LEU A 109 -13.22 -4.36 -12.27
CA LEU A 109 -12.50 -5.53 -11.79
C LEU A 109 -12.32 -5.48 -10.27
N THR A 110 -12.40 -6.64 -9.63
CA THR A 110 -12.13 -6.78 -8.19
C THR A 110 -10.65 -6.98 -7.89
N SER A 111 -9.90 -7.46 -8.89
CA SER A 111 -8.46 -7.70 -8.80
C SER A 111 -7.79 -7.41 -10.14
N ILE A 112 -6.60 -6.82 -10.12
CA ILE A 112 -5.82 -6.54 -11.34
C ILE A 112 -5.51 -7.84 -12.11
N TYR A 113 -5.35 -8.97 -11.40
CA TYR A 113 -5.09 -10.27 -12.02
C TYR A 113 -6.28 -10.81 -12.83
N GLU A 114 -7.49 -10.34 -12.56
CA GLU A 114 -8.70 -10.68 -13.33
C GLU A 114 -8.60 -10.15 -14.77
N TYR A 115 -7.91 -9.02 -14.97
CA TYR A 115 -7.62 -8.50 -16.31
C TYR A 115 -6.77 -9.47 -17.14
N LEU A 116 -5.80 -10.14 -16.51
CA LEU A 116 -4.96 -11.14 -17.20
C LEU A 116 -5.77 -12.35 -17.64
N GLN A 117 -6.76 -12.76 -16.84
CA GLN A 117 -7.68 -13.81 -17.23
C GLN A 117 -8.52 -13.38 -18.45
N MET A 118 -9.08 -12.17 -18.46
CA MET A 118 -9.86 -11.66 -19.60
C MET A 118 -9.02 -11.48 -20.86
N ARG A 119 -7.75 -11.09 -20.71
CA ARG A 119 -6.86 -10.84 -21.85
C ARG A 119 -6.33 -12.11 -22.50
N PHE A 120 -6.05 -13.15 -21.71
CA PHE A 120 -5.43 -14.40 -22.19
C PHE A 120 -6.39 -15.60 -22.19
N ASP A 121 -7.64 -15.41 -21.77
CA ASP A 121 -8.70 -16.43 -21.63
C ASP A 121 -8.24 -17.69 -20.87
N SER A 122 -7.32 -17.51 -19.91
CA SER A 122 -6.66 -18.61 -19.21
C SER A 122 -6.54 -18.35 -17.72
N THR A 123 -7.20 -19.22 -16.94
CA THR A 123 -7.12 -19.25 -15.48
C THR A 123 -5.73 -19.65 -14.98
N VAL A 124 -4.91 -20.31 -15.80
CA VAL A 124 -3.54 -20.71 -15.45
C VAL A 124 -2.63 -19.48 -15.37
N VAL A 125 -2.76 -18.57 -16.35
CA VAL A 125 -1.99 -17.31 -16.39
C VAL A 125 -2.32 -16.44 -15.19
N GLN A 126 -3.60 -16.34 -14.82
CA GLN A 126 -4.04 -15.63 -13.63
C GLN A 126 -3.39 -16.20 -12.36
N LYS A 127 -3.45 -17.52 -12.14
CA LYS A 127 -2.87 -18.16 -10.95
C LYS A 127 -1.36 -18.01 -10.90
N LEU A 128 -0.67 -18.15 -12.04
CA LEU A 128 0.78 -17.94 -12.10
C LEU A 128 1.15 -16.48 -11.79
N ALA A 129 0.42 -15.51 -12.32
CA ALA A 129 0.66 -14.09 -12.04
C ALA A 129 0.44 -13.75 -10.55
N VAL A 130 -0.59 -14.34 -9.93
CA VAL A 130 -0.83 -14.22 -8.48
C VAL A 130 0.34 -14.82 -7.69
N LEU A 131 0.80 -16.02 -8.06
CA LEU A 131 1.93 -16.67 -7.39
C LEU A 131 3.22 -15.85 -7.51
N ILE A 132 3.56 -15.39 -8.72
CA ILE A 132 4.73 -14.54 -8.96
C ILE A 132 4.62 -13.25 -8.14
N GLY A 133 3.44 -12.63 -8.12
CA GLY A 133 3.19 -11.43 -7.33
C GLY A 133 3.43 -11.65 -5.83
N MET A 134 2.90 -12.75 -5.28
CA MET A 134 3.13 -13.12 -3.88
C MET A 134 4.61 -13.34 -3.56
N PHE A 135 5.36 -13.97 -4.46
CA PHE A 135 6.80 -14.16 -4.30
C PHE A 135 7.61 -12.87 -4.37
N GLN A 136 7.20 -11.89 -5.19
CA GLN A 136 7.90 -10.61 -5.29
C GLN A 136 7.70 -9.73 -4.05
N THR A 137 6.56 -9.86 -3.37
CA THR A 137 6.23 -9.05 -2.18
C THR A 137 6.81 -9.60 -0.87
N LEU A 138 7.36 -10.82 -0.88
CA LEU A 138 7.88 -11.51 0.30
C LEU A 138 9.40 -11.30 0.42
#